data_AF-A0A9D8G6S9-F1
#
_entry.id   AF-A0A9D8G6S9-F1
#
_cell.length_a   1.000
_cell.length_b   1.000
_cell.length_c   1.000
_cell.angle_alpha   90.00
_cell.angle_beta   90.00
_cell.angle_gamma   90.00
#
_symmetry.space_group_name_H-M   'P 1'
#
loop_
_entity.id
_entity.type
_entity.pdbx_description
1 polymer ?
#
loop_
_entity_poly.entity_id
_entity_poly.type
_entity_poly.pdbx_seq_one_letter_code
_entity_poly.pdbx_strand_id
1 'polypeptide(L)'
;MCCCDPKNPKSVAALLLRVTFGLSLLFVGISHYMRLQGLVSMMDGLGPLTVVGQIWAYILPALMIVGGALFAIGMYLQIGTWAAGVALASIPAGMMLQPVLSPVGIADMMGATINAFIWLIVFALVVRTSCCSCGDCSGKCGCK
;
A
#
# COMPACT_ATOMS: atom_id res chain seq x y z
N MET A 1 15.23 -12.83 11.98
CA MET A 1 14.62 -12.51 13.28
C MET A 1 15.56 -11.57 14.01
N CYS A 2 15.36 -10.26 13.88
CA CYS A 2 16.21 -9.26 14.54
C CYS A 2 15.50 -8.74 15.79
N CYS A 3 16.30 -8.56 16.83
CA CYS A 3 16.00 -8.30 18.23
C CYS A 3 14.97 -7.18 18.45
N CYS A 4 13.72 -7.56 18.71
CA CYS A 4 12.81 -6.72 19.50
C CYS A 4 13.07 -7.08 20.96
N ASP A 5 13.66 -6.18 21.75
CA ASP A 5 13.62 -6.34 23.20
C ASP A 5 12.14 -6.14 23.62
N PRO A 6 11.43 -7.18 24.08
CA PRO A 6 10.00 -7.09 24.40
C PRO A 6 9.69 -6.15 25.56
N LYS A 7 10.70 -5.46 26.10
CA LYS A 7 10.59 -4.46 27.16
C LYS A 7 10.23 -3.05 26.68
N ASN A 8 10.27 -2.77 25.38
CA ASN A 8 9.95 -1.44 24.85
C ASN A 8 8.54 -1.39 24.23
N PRO A 9 7.59 -0.61 24.78
CA PRO A 9 6.21 -0.54 24.28
C PRO A 9 6.13 -0.02 22.83
N LYS A 10 7.09 0.82 22.41
CA LYS A 10 7.20 1.33 21.04
C LYS A 10 7.46 0.22 20.02
N SER A 11 8.24 -0.81 20.37
CA SER A 11 8.59 -1.91 19.47
C SER A 11 7.41 -2.84 19.25
N VAL A 12 6.66 -3.15 20.33
CA VAL A 12 5.42 -3.93 20.24
C VAL A 12 4.37 -3.20 19.38
N ALA A 13 4.19 -1.90 19.60
CA ALA A 13 3.28 -1.09 18.78
C ALA A 13 3.68 -1.05 17.30
N ALA A 14 4.98 -0.91 16.99
CA ALA A 14 5.47 -0.92 15.61
C ALA A 14 5.24 -2.28 14.94
N LEU A 15 5.48 -3.39 15.63
CA LEU A 15 5.23 -4.73 15.12
C LEU A 15 3.74 -4.96 14.85
N LEU A 16 2.87 -4.58 15.79
CA LEU A 16 1.42 -4.67 15.60
C LEU A 16 0.94 -3.82 14.43
N LEU A 17 1.41 -2.58 14.31
CA LEU A 17 1.08 -1.70 13.18
C LEU A 17 1.53 -2.31 11.85
N ARG A 18 2.74 -2.86 11.78
CA ARG A 18 3.26 -3.49 10.56
C ARG A 18 2.43 -4.70 10.14
N VAL A 19 2.11 -5.59 11.09
CA VAL A 19 1.34 -6.81 10.81
C VAL A 19 -0.09 -6.48 10.41
N THR A 20 -0.76 -5.61 11.18
CA THR A 20 -2.16 -5.21 10.89
C THR A 20 -2.28 -4.47 9.57
N PHE A 21 -1.36 -3.54 9.27
CA PHE A 21 -1.31 -2.84 8.00
C PHE A 21 -1.03 -3.80 6.83
N GLY A 22 -0.04 -4.69 6.97
CA GLY A 22 0.31 -5.67 5.95
C GLY A 22 -0.85 -6.63 5.63
N LEU A 23 -1.52 -7.15 6.65
CA LEU A 23 -2.71 -7.99 6.48
C LEU A 23 -3.86 -7.20 5.84
N SER A 24 -4.05 -5.95 6.23
CA SER A 24 -5.08 -5.09 5.64
C SER A 24 -4.85 -4.87 4.15
N LEU A 25 -3.62 -4.56 3.73
CA LEU A 25 -3.26 -4.44 2.30
C LEU A 25 -3.48 -5.74 1.54
N LEU A 26 -3.12 -6.87 2.14
CA LEU A 26 -3.30 -8.18 1.55
C LEU A 26 -4.79 -8.47 1.29
N PHE A 27 -5.66 -8.24 2.28
CA PHE A 27 -7.09 -8.45 2.13
C PHE A 27 -7.72 -7.48 1.12
N VAL A 28 -7.27 -6.22 1.08
CA VAL A 28 -7.71 -5.26 0.07
C VAL A 28 -7.34 -5.74 -1.34
N GLY A 29 -6.11 -6.21 -1.55
CA GLY A 29 -5.68 -6.77 -2.83
C GLY A 29 -6.48 -8.01 -3.23
N ILE A 30 -6.73 -8.94 -2.31
CA ILE A 30 -7.60 -10.11 -2.59
C ILE A 30 -9.01 -9.67 -2.98
N SER A 31 -9.59 -8.70 -2.26
CA SER A 31 -10.94 -8.21 -2.57
C SER A 31 -11.04 -7.59 -3.96
N HIS A 32 -9.98 -6.93 -4.44
CA HIS A 32 -9.92 -6.40 -5.79
C HIS A 32 -9.86 -7.51 -6.84
N TYR A 33 -9.12 -8.59 -6.59
CA TYR A 33 -9.15 -9.78 -7.47
C TYR A 33 -10.50 -10.48 -7.49
N MET A 34 -11.20 -10.57 -6.36
CA MET A 34 -12.53 -11.16 -6.31
C MET A 34 -13.58 -10.33 -7.07
N ARG A 35 -13.36 -9.02 -7.19
CA ARG A 35 -14.25 -8.08 -7.89
C ARG A 35 -13.67 -7.56 -9.22
N LEU A 36 -12.72 -8.30 -9.79
CA LEU A 36 -11.90 -7.81 -10.89
C LEU A 36 -12.72 -7.47 -12.14
N GLN A 37 -13.81 -8.21 -12.40
CA GLN A 37 -14.75 -7.88 -13.49
C GLN A 37 -15.38 -6.50 -13.32
N GLY A 38 -15.72 -6.10 -12.08
CA GLY A 38 -16.26 -4.76 -11.79
C GLY A 38 -15.21 -3.66 -11.91
N LEU A 39 -13.93 -3.97 -11.64
CA LEU A 39 -12.83 -3.02 -11.80
C LEU A 39 -12.52 -2.77 -13.27
N VAL A 40 -12.51 -3.82 -14.08
CA VAL A 40 -12.28 -3.74 -15.53
C VAL A 40 -13.41 -2.99 -16.23
N SER A 41 -14.68 -3.27 -15.88
CA SER A 41 -15.84 -2.59 -16.47
C SER A 41 -15.91 -1.10 -16.13
N MET A 42 -15.36 -0.67 -14.99
CA MET A 42 -15.25 0.76 -14.66
C MET A 42 -14.24 1.52 -15.53
N MET A 43 -13.40 0.81 -16.30
CA MET A 43 -12.35 1.42 -17.11
C MET A 43 -12.70 1.55 -18.60
N ASP A 44 -13.84 0.98 -19.02
CA ASP A 44 -14.31 1.02 -20.41
C ASP A 44 -14.70 2.43 -20.91
N GLY A 45 -14.66 3.44 -20.04
CA GLY A 45 -14.95 4.85 -20.36
C GLY A 45 -13.74 5.78 -20.53
N LEU A 46 -12.50 5.29 -20.36
CA LEU A 46 -11.27 6.14 -20.34
C LEU A 46 -10.61 6.38 -21.71
N GLY A 47 -11.19 5.92 -22.82
CA GLY A 47 -10.63 6.10 -24.16
C GLY A 47 -9.31 5.31 -24.35
N PRO A 48 -8.23 5.86 -24.94
CA PRO A 48 -6.98 5.12 -25.17
C PRO A 48 -6.29 4.65 -23.87
N LEU A 49 -6.62 5.25 -22.72
CA LEU A 49 -6.12 4.82 -21.41
C LEU A 49 -6.82 3.57 -20.87
N THR A 50 -7.90 3.10 -21.49
CA THR A 50 -8.62 1.89 -21.06
C THR A 50 -7.70 0.67 -21.01
N VAL A 51 -6.80 0.50 -21.99
CA VAL A 51 -5.85 -0.64 -22.01
C VAL A 51 -4.84 -0.55 -20.86
N VAL A 52 -4.31 0.65 -20.60
CA VAL A 52 -3.37 0.89 -19.48
C VAL A 52 -4.08 0.65 -18.15
N GLY A 53 -5.32 1.12 -18.03
CA GLY A 53 -6.16 0.91 -16.88
C GLY A 53 -6.43 -0.58 -16.63
N GLN A 54 -6.84 -1.31 -17.65
CA GLN A 54 -7.09 -2.76 -17.57
C GLN A 54 -5.84 -3.53 -17.14
N ILE A 55 -4.68 -3.21 -17.69
CA ILE A 55 -3.41 -3.83 -17.25
C ILE A 55 -3.14 -3.49 -15.78
N TRP A 56 -3.33 -2.23 -15.40
CA TRP A 56 -3.14 -1.80 -14.01
C TRP A 56 -4.14 -2.43 -13.04
N ALA A 57 -5.36 -2.73 -13.48
CA ALA A 57 -6.37 -3.44 -12.70
C ALA A 57 -5.92 -4.85 -12.26
N TYR A 58 -5.02 -5.49 -13.03
CA TYR A 58 -4.39 -6.75 -12.63
C TYR A 58 -3.13 -6.54 -11.80
N ILE A 59 -2.36 -5.49 -12.07
CA ILE A 59 -1.06 -5.24 -11.41
C ILE A 59 -1.24 -4.67 -10.00
N LEU A 60 -2.14 -3.71 -9.83
CA LEU A 60 -2.38 -3.03 -8.55
C LEU A 60 -2.75 -4.02 -7.43
N PRO A 61 -3.69 -4.96 -7.62
CA PRO A 61 -4.01 -5.94 -6.59
C PRO A 61 -2.84 -6.90 -6.29
N ALA A 62 -2.06 -7.31 -7.29
CA ALA A 62 -0.84 -8.11 -7.07
C ALA A 62 0.18 -7.37 -6.20
N LEU A 63 0.43 -6.09 -6.49
CA LEU A 63 1.34 -5.25 -5.73
C LEU A 63 0.88 -5.08 -4.28
N MET A 64 -0.43 -4.92 -4.05
CA MET A 64 -1.01 -4.86 -2.70
C MET A 64 -0.85 -6.18 -1.93
N ILE A 65 -1.06 -7.32 -2.59
CA ILE A 65 -0.88 -8.65 -1.97
C ILE A 65 0.59 -8.88 -1.62
N VAL A 66 1.49 -8.69 -2.58
CA VAL A 66 2.92 -8.92 -2.37
C VAL A 66 3.48 -7.95 -1.33
N GLY A 67 3.15 -6.65 -1.45
CA GLY A 67 3.53 -5.64 -0.48
C GLY A 67 2.99 -5.95 0.92
N GLY A 68 1.69 -6.23 1.03
CA GLY A 68 1.02 -6.56 2.28
C GLY A 68 1.59 -7.81 2.95
N ALA A 69 1.82 -8.89 2.19
CA ALA A 69 2.42 -10.12 2.68
C ALA A 69 3.85 -9.90 3.21
N LEU A 70 4.68 -9.18 2.46
CA LEU A 70 6.07 -8.88 2.86
C LEU A 70 6.12 -7.99 4.12
N PHE A 71 5.22 -7.01 4.25
CA PHE A 71 5.07 -6.24 5.49
C PHE A 71 4.60 -7.08 6.67
N ALA A 72 3.63 -7.96 6.48
CA ALA A 72 3.12 -8.83 7.54
C ALA A 72 4.21 -9.78 8.06
N ILE A 73 4.92 -10.46 7.14
CA ILE A 73 5.99 -11.42 7.46
C ILE A 73 7.26 -10.71 7.97
N GLY A 74 7.49 -9.47 7.54
CA GLY A 74 8.66 -8.69 7.93
C GLY A 74 9.94 -9.05 7.20
N MET A 75 9.82 -9.68 6.04
CA MET A 75 10.94 -10.05 5.18
C MET A 75 10.99 -9.13 3.97
N TYR A 76 12.20 -8.88 3.47
CA TYR A 76 12.44 -8.05 2.28
C TYR A 76 11.66 -6.72 2.30
N LEU A 77 11.71 -5.99 3.43
CA LEU A 77 10.92 -4.76 3.64
C LEU A 77 11.13 -3.72 2.56
N GLN A 78 12.31 -3.66 1.94
CA GLN A 78 12.58 -2.76 0.82
C GLN A 78 11.71 -3.08 -0.40
N ILE A 79 11.61 -4.36 -0.78
CA ILE A 79 10.75 -4.83 -1.87
C ILE A 79 9.27 -4.63 -1.51
N GLY A 80 8.89 -4.96 -0.26
CA GLY A 80 7.53 -4.73 0.24
C GLY A 80 7.13 -3.25 0.21
N THR A 81 8.06 -2.35 0.56
CA THR A 81 7.88 -0.89 0.52
C THR A 81 7.68 -0.41 -0.91
N TRP A 82 8.48 -0.88 -1.87
CA TRP A 82 8.27 -0.53 -3.28
C TRP A 82 6.92 -1.03 -3.79
N ALA A 83 6.58 -2.30 -3.54
CA ALA A 83 5.34 -2.89 -4.01
C ALA A 83 4.10 -2.17 -3.43
N ALA A 84 4.04 -2.02 -2.10
CA ALA A 84 2.94 -1.35 -1.43
C ALA A 84 2.90 0.16 -1.74
N GLY A 85 4.06 0.82 -1.83
CA GLY A 85 4.17 2.24 -2.12
C GLY A 85 3.69 2.59 -3.53
N VAL A 86 4.11 1.83 -4.54
CA VAL A 86 3.63 2.01 -5.92
C VAL A 86 2.13 1.76 -6.01
N ALA A 87 1.62 0.70 -5.37
CA ALA A 87 0.19 0.43 -5.34
C ALA A 87 -0.59 1.60 -4.72
N LEU A 88 -0.22 2.02 -3.50
CA LEU A 88 -0.94 3.07 -2.77
C LEU A 88 -0.82 4.45 -3.40
N ALA A 89 0.35 4.81 -3.96
CA ALA A 89 0.55 6.09 -4.63
C ALA A 89 -0.21 6.19 -5.95
N SER A 90 -0.45 5.06 -6.63
CA SER A 90 -1.22 5.03 -7.87
C SER A 90 -2.71 5.30 -7.69
N ILE A 91 -3.27 5.00 -6.50
CA ILE A 91 -4.70 5.21 -6.22
C ILE A 91 -5.09 6.69 -6.29
N PRO A 92 -4.54 7.63 -5.50
CA PRO A 92 -4.95 9.04 -5.55
C PRO A 92 -4.64 9.67 -6.91
N ALA A 93 -3.56 9.24 -7.58
CA ALA A 93 -3.26 9.68 -8.95
C ALA A 93 -4.36 9.25 -9.93
N GLY A 94 -4.81 8.00 -9.87
CA GLY A 94 -5.91 7.49 -10.68
C GLY A 94 -7.25 8.19 -10.40
N MET A 95 -7.58 8.39 -9.11
CA MET A 95 -8.83 9.06 -8.71
C MET A 95 -8.87 10.53 -9.16
N MET A 96 -7.72 11.22 -9.20
CA MET A 96 -7.64 12.60 -9.70
C MET A 96 -7.55 12.69 -11.22
N LEU A 97 -7.08 11.63 -11.88
CA LEU A 97 -7.07 11.54 -13.34
C LEU A 97 -8.48 11.29 -13.90
N GLN A 98 -9.34 10.60 -13.16
CA GLN A 98 -10.68 10.23 -13.63
C GLN A 98 -11.58 11.44 -13.98
N PRO A 99 -11.69 12.51 -13.18
CA PRO A 99 -12.42 13.73 -13.56
C PRO A 99 -11.84 14.49 -14.76
N VAL A 100 -10.56 14.27 -15.09
CA VAL A 100 -9.92 14.89 -16.26
C VAL A 100 -10.31 14.17 -17.54
N LEU A 101 -10.53 12.84 -17.46
CA LEU A 101 -10.77 11.97 -18.61
C LEU A 101 -12.23 11.54 -18.77
N SER A 102 -13.07 11.81 -17.79
CA SER A 102 -14.48 11.40 -17.77
C SER A 102 -15.33 12.52 -17.17
N PRO A 103 -16.63 12.59 -17.51
CA PRO A 103 -17.53 13.66 -17.03
C PRO A 103 -17.89 13.55 -15.53
N VAL A 104 -17.08 12.84 -14.74
CA VAL A 104 -17.32 12.64 -13.31
C VAL A 104 -16.86 13.87 -12.55
N GLY A 105 -17.67 14.34 -11.61
CA GLY A 105 -17.34 15.51 -10.79
C GLY A 105 -16.14 15.23 -9.89
N ILE A 106 -15.24 16.22 -9.77
CA ILE A 106 -14.12 16.16 -8.81
C ILE A 106 -14.65 15.92 -7.38
N ALA A 107 -15.79 16.51 -7.03
CA ALA A 107 -16.42 16.36 -5.72
C ALA A 107 -16.73 14.90 -5.35
N ASP A 108 -17.13 14.08 -6.33
CA ASP A 108 -17.44 12.66 -6.12
C ASP A 108 -16.18 11.83 -5.84
N MET A 109 -15.03 12.28 -6.38
CA MET A 109 -13.75 11.60 -6.23
C MET A 109 -12.95 12.08 -5.01
N MET A 110 -13.29 13.24 -4.43
CA MET A 110 -12.57 13.80 -3.28
C MET A 110 -12.56 12.87 -2.07
N GLY A 111 -13.72 12.28 -1.72
CA GLY A 111 -13.81 11.40 -0.54
C GLY A 111 -12.92 10.17 -0.64
N ALA A 112 -12.95 9.50 -1.79
CA ALA A 112 -12.10 8.33 -2.05
C ALA A 112 -10.61 8.70 -2.14
N THR A 113 -10.29 9.86 -2.72
CA THR A 113 -8.92 10.35 -2.82
C THR A 113 -8.33 10.68 -1.45
N ILE A 114 -9.08 11.35 -0.58
CA ILE A 114 -8.66 11.65 0.80
C ILE A 114 -8.40 10.34 1.56
N ASN A 115 -9.28 9.36 1.44
CA ASN A 115 -9.07 8.05 2.04
C ASN A 115 -7.76 7.40 1.54
N ALA A 116 -7.47 7.47 0.25
CA ALA A 116 -6.21 6.94 -0.31
C ALA A 116 -4.98 7.68 0.25
N PHE A 117 -5.05 9.00 0.44
CA PHE A 117 -3.99 9.76 1.10
C PHE A 117 -3.80 9.36 2.57
N ILE A 118 -4.87 9.05 3.30
CA ILE A 118 -4.77 8.54 4.68
C ILE A 118 -3.99 7.22 4.70
N TRP A 119 -4.28 6.31 3.76
CA TRP A 119 -3.53 5.06 3.62
C TRP A 119 -2.05 5.28 3.30
N LEU A 120 -1.72 6.26 2.45
CA LEU A 120 -0.33 6.67 2.19
C LEU A 120 0.38 7.22 3.43
N ILE A 121 -0.31 8.01 4.25
CA ILE A 121 0.24 8.53 5.51
C ILE A 121 0.52 7.38 6.48
N VAL A 122 -0.44 6.45 6.64
CA VAL A 122 -0.28 5.25 7.47
C VAL A 122 0.88 4.39 6.95
N PHE A 123 0.98 4.20 5.64
CA PHE A 123 2.11 3.52 5.01
C PHE A 123 3.46 4.17 5.36
N ALA A 124 3.56 5.50 5.23
CA ALA A 124 4.78 6.23 5.57
C ALA A 124 5.15 6.06 7.07
N LEU A 125 4.16 6.04 7.96
CA LEU A 125 4.37 5.76 9.39
C LEU A 125 4.83 4.33 9.64
N VAL A 126 4.25 3.34 8.95
CA VAL A 126 4.64 1.93 9.06
C VAL A 126 6.07 1.73 8.56
N VAL A 127 6.46 2.34 7.44
CA VAL A 127 7.83 2.29 6.92
C VAL A 127 8.81 2.91 7.92
N ARG A 128 8.50 4.10 8.46
CA ARG A 128 9.35 4.79 9.45
C ARG A 128 9.53 3.98 10.75
N THR A 129 8.46 3.41 11.26
CA THR A 129 8.50 2.61 12.51
C THR A 129 9.15 1.23 12.30
N SER A 130 9.10 0.70 11.08
CA SER A 130 9.78 -0.55 10.71
C SER A 130 11.32 -0.41 10.70
N CYS A 131 11.86 0.75 10.30
CA CYS A 131 13.31 1.02 10.33
C CYS A 131 13.88 1.19 11.75
N CYS A 132 13.05 1.52 12.75
CA CYS A 132 13.48 1.62 14.15
C CYS A 132 13.49 0.26 14.90
N SER A 133 13.08 -0.83 14.24
CA SER A 133 12.82 -2.12 14.91
C SER A 133 13.73 -3.26 14.45
N CYS A 134 14.70 -2.99 13.58
CA CYS A 134 15.81 -3.87 13.24
C CYS A 134 17.04 -2.98 13.13
N GLY A 135 18.13 -3.36 13.79
CA GLY A 135 19.33 -2.54 13.89
C GLY A 135 19.83 -2.01 12.55
N ASP A 136 20.21 -0.73 12.59
CA ASP A 136 20.96 0.03 11.59
C ASP A 136 20.39 0.26 10.18
N CYS A 137 20.04 1.53 9.94
CA CYS A 137 20.44 2.23 8.71
C CYS A 137 21.65 3.17 8.93
N SER A 138 22.39 3.08 10.05
CA SER A 138 23.64 3.81 10.22
C SER A 138 24.60 3.21 11.28
N GLY A 139 25.20 2.05 10.99
CA GLY A 139 26.41 1.53 11.64
C GLY A 139 26.64 1.75 13.16
N LYS A 140 25.62 1.71 14.01
CA LYS A 140 25.71 1.79 15.48
C LYS A 140 24.68 0.91 16.22
N CYS A 141 24.36 -0.27 15.72
CA CYS A 141 23.82 -1.35 16.55
C CYS A 141 24.96 -2.28 16.94
N GLY A 142 25.64 -1.92 18.04
CA GLY A 142 26.53 -2.83 18.75
C GLY A 142 25.73 -4.01 19.30
N CYS A 143 25.77 -5.13 18.59
CA CYS A 143 25.64 -6.44 19.21
C CYS A 143 26.88 -6.64 20.10
N LYS A 144 26.66 -6.72 21.42
CA LYS A 144 27.53 -7.55 22.24
C LYS A 144 27.08 -8.99 22.08
#